data_AF-A0A967LKJ6-F1
#
_entry.id   AF-A0A967LKJ6-F1
#
_cell.length_a   1.000
_cell.length_b   1.000
_cell.length_c   1.000
_cell.angle_alpha   90.00
_cell.angle_beta   90.00
_cell.angle_gamma   90.00
#
_symmetry.space_group_name_H-M   'P 1'
#
loop_
_entity.id
_entity.type
_entity.pdbx_description
1 polymer ?
#
loop_
_entity_poly.entity_id
_entity_poly.type
_entity_poly.pdbx_seq_one_letter_code
_entity_poly.pdbx_strand_id
1 'polypeptide(L)' 'TRGVFRYDFGDTVGMTPLLPMYTLGHTFVPARIHAGGLRYHGAGVLVSQLLKDGLMEA' A
#
# COMPACT_ATOMS: atom_id res chain seq x y z
N THR A 1 -0.26 -4.85 11.12
CA THR A 1 0.05 -3.46 10.66
C THR A 1 -1.23 -2.70 10.30
N ARG A 2 -1.17 -1.44 9.81
CA ARG A 2 -2.34 -0.53 9.63
C ARG A 2 -2.97 -0.51 8.21
N GLY A 3 -2.37 -1.20 7.25
CA GLY A 3 -2.85 -1.21 5.86
C GLY A 3 -4.17 -1.98 5.73
N VAL A 4 -5.04 -1.55 4.82
CA VAL A 4 -6.30 -2.23 4.51
C VAL A 4 -6.22 -2.82 3.10
N PHE A 5 -6.60 -4.10 2.95
CA PHE A 5 -6.68 -4.74 1.63
C PHE A 5 -7.91 -4.24 0.88
N ARG A 6 -7.70 -3.43 -0.17
CA ARG A 6 -8.77 -2.92 -1.04
C ARG A 6 -8.20 -2.53 -2.41
N TYR A 7 -9.09 -2.25 -3.35
CA TYR A 7 -8.69 -1.61 -4.61
C TYR A 7 -8.29 -0.15 -4.36
N ASP A 8 -7.13 0.25 -4.87
CA ASP A 8 -6.61 1.62 -4.78
C ASP A 8 -5.64 1.90 -5.94
N PHE A 9 -5.34 3.17 -6.18
CA PHE A 9 -4.39 3.57 -7.22
C PHE A 9 -2.95 3.22 -6.80
N GLY A 10 -2.15 2.74 -7.77
CA GLY A 10 -0.72 2.47 -7.60
C GLY A 10 0.14 3.74 -7.59
N ASP A 11 -0.42 4.89 -7.90
CA ASP A 11 0.25 6.18 -7.86
C ASP A 11 -0.63 7.24 -7.19
N THR A 12 -0.03 8.34 -6.76
CA THR A 12 -0.71 9.39 -6.01
C THR A 12 -1.66 10.24 -6.85
N VAL A 13 -1.54 10.20 -8.19
CA VAL A 13 -2.32 11.05 -9.11
C VAL A 13 -3.44 10.29 -9.82
N GLY A 14 -3.56 8.98 -9.62
CA GLY A 14 -4.65 8.14 -10.14
C GLY A 14 -4.54 7.80 -11.62
N MET A 15 -3.31 7.72 -12.16
CA MET A 15 -3.09 7.36 -13.58
C MET A 15 -2.99 5.84 -13.82
N THR A 16 -2.60 5.09 -12.79
CA THR A 16 -2.61 3.63 -12.81
C THR A 16 -4.05 3.11 -12.73
N PRO A 17 -4.31 1.88 -13.21
CA PRO A 17 -5.54 1.18 -12.87
C PRO A 17 -5.64 0.93 -11.35
N LEU A 18 -6.85 0.62 -10.88
CA LEU A 18 -7.04 0.17 -9.50
C LEU A 18 -6.40 -1.21 -9.29
N LEU A 19 -5.57 -1.33 -8.26
CA LEU A 19 -4.86 -2.55 -7.89
C LEU A 19 -5.40 -3.10 -6.57
N PRO A 20 -5.64 -4.42 -6.42
CA PRO A 20 -6.00 -5.02 -5.15
C PRO A 20 -4.75 -5.16 -4.27
N MET A 21 -4.57 -4.24 -3.32
CA MET A 21 -3.38 -4.20 -2.47
C MET A 21 -3.69 -3.77 -1.04
N TYR A 22 -2.79 -4.09 -0.10
CA TYR A 22 -2.78 -3.40 1.20
C TYR A 22 -2.33 -1.96 0.99
N THR A 23 -3.14 -1.01 1.45
CA THR A 23 -2.90 0.42 1.24
C THR A 23 -3.26 1.24 2.48
N LEU A 24 -2.55 2.37 2.66
CA LEU A 24 -2.91 3.47 3.57
C LEU A 24 -3.77 4.55 2.88
N GLY A 25 -4.02 4.39 1.58
CA GLY A 25 -4.66 5.35 0.67
C GLY A 25 -3.63 6.04 -0.23
N HIS A 26 -3.87 6.12 -1.54
CA HIS A 26 -2.97 6.80 -2.50
C HIS A 26 -2.74 8.30 -2.23
N THR A 27 -3.56 8.91 -1.37
CA THR A 27 -3.37 10.29 -0.88
C THR A 27 -2.61 10.38 0.44
N PHE A 28 -2.11 9.25 0.98
CA PHE A 28 -1.38 9.21 2.23
C PHE A 28 -0.07 10.00 2.13
N VAL A 29 0.16 10.86 3.12
CA VAL A 29 1.41 11.61 3.28
C VAL A 29 2.00 11.27 4.66
N PRO A 30 3.24 10.77 4.73
CA PRO A 30 3.89 10.48 6.01
C PRO A 30 4.16 11.77 6.80
N ALA A 31 4.44 11.63 8.10
CA ALA A 31 4.79 12.77 8.95
C ALA A 31 6.01 13.52 8.40
N ARG A 32 6.04 14.86 8.57
CA ARG A 32 7.14 15.71 8.05
C ARG A 32 8.53 15.33 8.59
N ILE A 33 8.59 14.79 9.80
CA ILE A 33 9.84 14.37 10.46
C ILE A 33 10.28 12.95 10.05
N HIS A 34 9.52 12.26 9.20
CA HIS A 34 9.82 10.90 8.79
C HIS A 34 11.01 10.86 7.82
N ALA A 35 12.13 10.28 8.26
CA ALA A 35 13.37 10.18 7.49
C ALA A 35 13.73 8.74 7.06
N GLY A 36 12.89 7.74 7.37
CA GLY A 36 13.20 6.32 7.17
C GLY A 36 12.98 5.78 5.75
N GLY A 37 12.64 6.62 4.77
CA GLY A 37 12.22 6.14 3.45
C GLY A 37 10.87 5.39 3.51
N LEU A 38 10.68 4.37 2.67
CA LEU A 38 9.47 3.54 2.61
C LEU A 38 8.16 4.34 2.72
N ARG A 39 8.07 5.41 1.93
CA ARG A 39 6.96 6.38 1.98
C ARG A 39 5.76 5.98 1.13
N TYR A 40 5.92 4.92 0.34
CA TYR A 40 4.89 4.44 -0.57
C TYR A 40 3.67 3.97 0.22
N HIS A 41 2.48 4.33 -0.25
CA HIS A 41 1.23 4.12 0.48
C HIS A 41 0.71 2.68 0.39
N GLY A 42 1.18 1.91 -0.59
CA GLY A 42 0.72 0.56 -0.87
C GLY A 42 1.82 -0.50 -0.74
N ALA A 43 1.43 -1.76 -0.95
CA ALA A 43 2.32 -2.89 -1.15
C ALA A 43 2.08 -3.50 -2.53
N GLY A 44 3.06 -4.25 -3.07
CA GLY A 44 2.87 -4.95 -4.34
C GLY A 44 1.67 -5.92 -4.30
N VAL A 45 0.98 -6.10 -5.43
CA VAL A 45 -0.22 -6.96 -5.52
C VAL A 45 0.07 -8.39 -5.08
N LEU A 46 1.20 -8.97 -5.53
CA LEU A 46 1.58 -10.34 -5.14
C LEU A 46 1.85 -10.46 -3.64
N VAL A 47 2.62 -9.53 -3.07
CA VAL A 47 2.91 -9.49 -1.62
C VAL A 47 1.62 -9.32 -0.82
N SER A 48 0.72 -8.44 -1.29
CA SER A 48 -0.56 -8.21 -0.65
C SER A 48 -1.44 -9.46 -0.67
N GLN A 49 -1.45 -10.20 -1.78
CA GLN A 49 -2.20 -11.43 -1.90
C GLN A 49 -1.62 -12.53 -1.01
N LEU A 50 -0.30 -12.72 -1.00
CA LEU A 50 0.37 -13.68 -0.11
C LEU A 50 0.06 -13.41 1.37
N LEU A 51 0.09 -12.13 1.79
CA LEU A 51 -0.24 -11.74 3.16
C LEU A 51 -1.72 -11.99 3.47
N LYS A 52 -2.63 -11.66 2.54
CA LYS A 52 -4.07 -11.92 2.69
C LYS A 52 -4.38 -13.41 2.80
N ASP A 53 -3.66 -14.25 2.07
CA ASP A 53 -3.83 -15.71 2.08
C ASP A 53 -3.13 -16.39 3.27
N GLY A 54 -2.47 -15.62 4.16
CA GLY A 54 -1.78 -16.16 5.34
C GLY A 54 -0.49 -16.91 5.00
N LEU A 55 0.10 -16.66 3.82
CA LEU A 55 1.34 -17.29 3.35
C LEU A 55 2.60 -16.51 3.74
N MET A 56 2.45 -15.35 4.39
CA MET A 56 3.53 -14.54 4.94
C MET A 56 3.04 -13.69 6.12
N GLU A 57 3.98 -13.09 6.87
CA GLU A 57 3.71 -12.23 8.04
C GLU A 57 4.02 -10.75 7.78
N ALA A 58 3.37 -9.85 8.53
CA ALA A 58 3.54 -8.40 8.41
C ALA A 58 3.36 -7.64 9.74
#